data_AF-A0A941P3K0-F1
#
_entry.id   AF-A0A941P3K0-F1
#
_cell.length_a   1.000
_cell.length_b   1.000
_cell.length_c   1.000
_cell.angle_alpha   90.00
_cell.angle_beta   90.00
_cell.angle_gamma   90.00
#
_symmetry.space_group_name_H-M   'P 1'
#
loop_
_entity.id
_entity.type
_entity.pdbx_description
1 polymer ?
#
loop_
_entity_poly.entity_id
_entity_poly.type
_entity_poly.pdbx_seq_one_letter_code
_entity_poly.pdbx_strand_id
1 'polypeptide(L)'
;DGRATLTLVDRARPARLFAHGTLFVILHGLACWLVGRRLPILATSFRQPAPDHAAEYRLIFGESVRFEQPASSLVVDAAHLGLPLVRDAKAAREFLREAPANFLVKYRNQSGPTAMVRGRLCRMQPGEWPDFEVLAAAMHSTPSTLRRHLEQEGYSYQAIKDDLRRDLAVDYLCNSELSIAEITHALGFAEHSAFHRAFRKWTGASPGEYRHGAAKPLRRYASHAVD
;
A
#
# COMPACT_ATOMS: atom_id res chain seq x y z
N ASP A 1 4.86 -22.63 16.96
CA ASP A 1 4.23 -22.54 15.62
C ASP A 1 4.91 -21.54 14.67
N GLY A 2 6.02 -20.89 15.07
CA GLY A 2 6.77 -19.98 14.19
C GLY A 2 6.14 -18.60 14.01
N ARG A 3 5.14 -18.24 14.83
CA ARG A 3 4.38 -16.99 14.70
C ARG A 3 4.65 -16.05 15.86
N ALA A 4 4.74 -14.76 15.55
CA ALA A 4 4.73 -13.68 16.53
C ALA A 4 3.40 -12.91 16.42
N THR A 5 2.73 -12.71 17.55
CA THR A 5 1.39 -12.12 17.60
C THR A 5 1.40 -10.85 18.45
N LEU A 6 1.00 -9.75 17.85
CA LEU A 6 0.68 -8.50 18.53
C LEU A 6 -0.82 -8.51 18.88
N THR A 7 -1.16 -8.46 20.17
CA THR A 7 -2.56 -8.47 20.64
C THR A 7 -2.89 -7.13 21.30
N LEU A 8 -4.01 -6.52 20.90
CA LEU A 8 -4.53 -5.32 21.55
C LEU A 8 -5.49 -5.71 22.67
N VAL A 9 -5.28 -5.10 23.84
CA VAL A 9 -6.13 -5.27 25.03
C VAL A 9 -6.67 -3.91 25.44
N ASP A 10 -7.98 -3.76 25.32
CA ASP A 10 -8.69 -2.55 25.76
C ASP A 10 -8.67 -2.49 27.29
N ARG A 11 -8.07 -1.45 27.87
CA ARG A 11 -8.04 -1.24 29.34
C ARG A 11 -9.34 -0.66 29.90
N ALA A 12 -10.23 -0.17 29.05
CA ALA A 12 -11.47 0.48 29.44
C ALA A 12 -12.62 0.00 28.53
N ARG A 13 -13.28 0.93 27.82
CA ARG A 13 -14.31 0.57 26.84
C ARG A 13 -13.68 -0.09 25.61
N PRO A 14 -14.34 -1.08 24.99
CA PRO A 14 -13.86 -1.67 23.75
C PRO A 14 -13.67 -0.57 22.70
N ALA A 15 -12.46 -0.42 22.17
CA ALA A 15 -12.22 0.61 21.17
C ALA A 15 -12.94 0.26 19.86
N ARG A 16 -13.20 1.27 19.04
CA ARG A 16 -13.84 1.08 17.72
C ARG A 16 -12.91 0.32 16.78
N LEU A 17 -13.46 -0.39 15.80
CA LEU A 17 -12.69 -1.12 14.79
C LEU A 17 -11.61 -0.23 14.14
N PHE A 18 -11.98 0.99 13.78
CA PHE A 18 -11.07 1.98 13.21
C PHE A 18 -9.85 2.27 14.11
N ALA A 19 -10.03 2.32 15.43
CA ALA A 19 -8.93 2.57 16.36
C ALA A 19 -7.95 1.39 16.39
N HIS A 20 -8.45 0.16 16.40
CA HIS A 20 -7.62 -1.05 16.34
C HIS A 20 -6.87 -1.15 15.02
N GLY A 21 -7.57 -0.93 13.89
CA GLY A 21 -6.95 -0.91 12.58
C GLY A 21 -5.86 0.15 12.47
N THR A 22 -6.14 1.38 12.91
CA THR A 22 -5.17 2.48 12.93
C THR A 22 -3.94 2.13 13.76
N LEU A 23 -4.12 1.57 14.96
CA LEU A 23 -3.01 1.20 15.82
C LEU A 23 -2.16 0.07 15.20
N PHE A 24 -2.78 -0.91 14.55
CA PHE A 24 -2.05 -1.94 13.81
C PHE A 24 -1.24 -1.35 12.65
N VAL A 25 -1.80 -0.42 11.87
CA VAL A 25 -1.05 0.25 10.79
C VAL A 25 0.16 1.00 11.36
N ILE A 26 -0.02 1.73 12.47
CA ILE A 26 1.08 2.47 13.13
C ILE A 26 2.17 1.51 13.61
N LEU A 27 1.79 0.48 14.37
CA LEU A 27 2.74 -0.45 14.98
C LEU A 27 3.46 -1.30 13.92
N HIS A 28 2.73 -1.78 12.91
CA HIS A 28 3.31 -2.50 11.78
C HIS A 28 4.24 -1.60 10.97
N GLY A 29 3.80 -0.38 10.64
CA GLY A 29 4.62 0.60 9.92
C GLY A 29 5.91 0.94 10.67
N LEU A 30 5.84 1.11 12.00
CA LEU A 30 7.00 1.34 12.85
C LEU A 30 7.96 0.15 12.83
N ALA A 31 7.45 -1.06 13.06
CA ALA A 31 8.26 -2.27 13.05
C ALA A 31 9.01 -2.42 11.73
N CYS A 32 8.30 -2.26 10.62
CA CYS A 32 8.89 -2.39 9.31
C CYS A 32 9.85 -1.24 8.95
N TRP A 33 9.62 -0.02 9.45
CA TRP A 33 10.54 1.11 9.28
C TRP A 33 11.85 0.91 10.07
N LEU A 34 11.74 0.37 11.29
CA LEU A 34 12.88 0.04 12.16
C LEU A 34 13.80 -1.02 11.55
N VAL A 35 13.24 -2.03 10.86
CA VAL A 35 14.02 -3.07 10.17
C VAL A 35 14.36 -2.72 8.72
N GLY A 36 13.82 -1.62 8.19
CA GLY A 36 14.05 -1.17 6.82
C GLY A 36 13.47 -2.06 5.72
N ARG A 37 12.51 -2.93 6.04
CA ARG A 37 11.84 -3.82 5.09
C ARG A 37 10.40 -4.08 5.50
N ARG A 38 9.53 -4.39 4.54
CA ARG A 38 8.15 -4.78 4.82
C ARG A 38 8.12 -6.15 5.50
N LEU A 39 7.38 -6.26 6.60
CA LEU A 39 7.08 -7.51 7.28
C LEU A 39 5.75 -8.06 6.77
N PRO A 40 5.71 -9.22 6.10
CA PRO A 40 4.45 -9.82 5.67
C PRO A 40 3.52 -10.08 6.86
N ILE A 41 2.27 -9.63 6.75
CA ILE A 41 1.20 -9.92 7.71
C ILE A 41 0.63 -11.28 7.33
N LEU A 42 0.72 -12.25 8.25
CA LEU A 42 0.23 -13.61 8.04
C LEU A 42 -1.27 -13.72 8.31
N ALA A 43 -1.76 -13.02 9.33
CA ALA A 43 -3.17 -12.97 9.68
C ALA A 43 -3.47 -11.71 10.50
N THR A 44 -4.69 -11.18 10.36
CA THR A 44 -5.21 -10.11 11.21
C THR A 44 -6.59 -10.50 11.72
N SER A 45 -6.82 -10.30 13.00
CA SER A 45 -8.11 -10.54 13.66
C SER A 45 -8.59 -9.24 14.29
N PHE A 46 -9.89 -8.99 14.19
CA PHE A 46 -10.57 -7.91 14.88
C PHE A 46 -11.64 -8.49 15.79
N ARG A 47 -11.75 -7.90 16.99
CA ARG A 47 -12.79 -8.26 17.95
C ARG A 47 -14.15 -7.71 17.55
N GLN A 48 -14.15 -6.60 16.83
CA GLN A 48 -15.33 -5.90 16.39
C GLN A 48 -16.03 -6.65 15.25
N PRO A 49 -17.34 -6.41 15.05
CA PRO A 49 -18.06 -6.93 13.90
C PRO A 49 -17.48 -6.41 12.58
N ALA A 50 -17.70 -7.17 11.52
CA ALA A 50 -17.33 -6.76 10.17
C ALA A 50 -18.10 -5.49 9.79
N PRO A 51 -17.43 -4.44 9.28
CA PRO A 51 -18.10 -3.26 8.76
C PRO A 51 -18.63 -3.53 7.35
N ASP A 52 -19.54 -2.69 6.86
CA ASP A 52 -20.05 -2.77 5.47
C ASP A 52 -18.92 -2.75 4.42
N HIS A 53 -17.82 -2.06 4.74
CA HIS A 53 -16.62 -1.91 3.92
C HIS A 53 -15.50 -2.89 4.32
N ALA A 54 -15.82 -4.10 4.78
CA ALA A 54 -14.85 -5.10 5.20
C ALA A 54 -13.78 -5.44 4.13
N ALA A 55 -14.10 -5.28 2.85
CA ALA A 55 -13.17 -5.48 1.74
C ALA A 55 -11.95 -4.52 1.80
N GLU A 56 -12.14 -3.29 2.29
CA GLU A 56 -11.06 -2.29 2.40
C GLU A 56 -9.99 -2.73 3.41
N TYR A 57 -10.37 -3.44 4.47
CA TYR A 57 -9.43 -3.97 5.45
C TYR A 57 -8.51 -5.04 4.84
N ARG A 58 -8.96 -5.77 3.82
CA ARG A 58 -8.11 -6.75 3.12
C ARG A 58 -7.02 -6.08 2.28
N LEU A 59 -7.28 -4.89 1.76
CA LEU A 59 -6.27 -4.09 1.04
C LEU A 59 -5.11 -3.68 1.95
N ILE A 60 -5.39 -3.47 3.24
CA ILE A 60 -4.42 -3.02 4.23
C ILE A 60 -3.71 -4.21 4.90
N PHE A 61 -4.47 -5.21 5.33
CA PHE A 61 -4.01 -6.29 6.22
C PHE A 61 -3.87 -7.66 5.53
N GLY A 62 -4.20 -7.77 4.24
CA GLY A 62 -4.14 -8.99 3.45
C GLY A 62 -5.43 -9.82 3.50
N GLU A 63 -5.41 -11.00 2.87
CA GLU A 63 -6.62 -11.83 2.70
C GLU A 63 -7.07 -12.53 3.99
N SER A 64 -6.15 -12.74 4.94
CA SER A 64 -6.43 -13.43 6.21
C SER A 64 -6.94 -12.48 7.30
N VAL A 65 -7.91 -11.63 6.96
CA VAL A 65 -8.60 -10.75 7.91
C VAL A 65 -9.86 -11.43 8.42
N ARG A 66 -10.01 -11.51 9.75
CA ARG A 66 -11.19 -12.07 10.42
C ARG A 66 -11.79 -11.05 11.39
N PHE A 67 -13.11 -11.04 11.48
CA PHE A 67 -13.86 -10.18 12.40
C PHE A 67 -14.54 -11.04 13.49
N GLU A 68 -15.11 -10.40 14.49
CA GLU A 68 -15.82 -11.06 15.61
C GLU A 68 -14.96 -12.11 16.34
N GLN A 69 -13.66 -11.86 16.44
CA GLN A 69 -12.74 -12.75 17.15
C GLN A 69 -12.66 -12.42 18.65
N PRO A 70 -12.16 -13.32 19.51
CA PRO A 70 -12.04 -13.05 20.96
C PRO A 70 -11.19 -11.81 21.28
N ALA A 71 -10.17 -11.54 20.47
CA ALA A 71 -9.26 -10.40 20.60
C ALA A 71 -8.87 -9.85 19.23
N SER A 72 -8.43 -8.59 19.19
CA SER A 72 -7.81 -8.04 17.99
C SER A 72 -6.33 -8.36 17.99
N SER A 73 -5.84 -8.95 16.91
CA SER A 73 -4.44 -9.36 16.81
C SER A 73 -3.88 -9.21 15.39
N LEU A 74 -2.57 -9.02 15.30
CA LEU A 74 -1.81 -8.98 14.06
C LEU A 74 -0.65 -9.98 14.16
N VAL A 75 -0.54 -10.88 13.18
CA VAL A 75 0.39 -12.00 13.18
C VAL A 75 1.44 -11.83 12.09
N VAL A 76 2.70 -12.01 12.45
CA VAL A 76 3.86 -12.04 11.53
C VAL A 76 4.71 -13.29 11.79
N ASP A 77 5.64 -13.59 10.88
CA ASP A 77 6.63 -14.65 11.11
C ASP A 77 7.55 -14.28 12.29
N ALA A 78 7.74 -15.20 13.22
CA ALA A 78 8.57 -14.99 14.40
C ALA A 78 10.06 -14.79 14.05
N ALA A 79 10.53 -15.29 12.90
CA ALA A 79 11.89 -15.07 12.42
C ALA A 79 12.19 -13.57 12.23
N HIS A 80 11.17 -12.74 11.99
CA HIS A 80 11.33 -11.29 11.86
C HIS A 80 11.77 -10.60 13.16
N LEU A 81 11.54 -11.21 14.33
CA LEU A 81 11.97 -10.63 15.62
C LEU A 81 13.49 -10.63 15.78
N GLY A 82 14.21 -11.46 15.01
CA GLY A 82 15.68 -11.49 14.98
C GLY A 82 16.31 -10.53 13.96
N LEU A 83 15.51 -9.76 13.21
CA LEU A 83 16.05 -8.83 12.23
C LEU A 83 16.82 -7.67 12.91
N PRO A 84 17.94 -7.23 12.34
CA PRO A 84 18.67 -6.08 12.88
C PRO A 84 17.85 -4.80 12.73
N LEU A 85 17.92 -3.95 13.75
CA LEU A 85 17.39 -2.59 13.66
C LEU A 85 18.36 -1.75 12.84
N VAL A 86 17.90 -1.23 11.71
CA VAL A 86 18.70 -0.42 10.79
C VAL A 86 18.54 1.09 11.02
N ARG A 87 17.78 1.45 12.05
CA ARG A 87 17.51 2.83 12.48
C ARG A 87 18.02 3.04 13.90
N ASP A 88 18.73 4.14 14.11
CA ASP A 88 19.20 4.50 15.44
C ASP A 88 18.11 5.19 16.28
N ALA A 89 18.39 5.38 17.57
CA ALA A 89 17.46 5.99 18.50
C ALA A 89 17.17 7.47 18.19
N LYS A 90 18.08 8.18 17.50
CA LYS A 90 17.88 9.58 17.12
C LYS A 90 16.85 9.66 15.98
N ALA A 91 17.05 8.88 14.93
CA ALA A 91 16.12 8.75 13.82
C ALA A 91 14.73 8.31 14.33
N ALA A 92 14.68 7.38 15.29
CA ALA A 92 13.40 6.94 15.86
C ALA A 92 12.65 8.08 16.56
N ARG A 93 13.35 8.91 17.35
CA ARG A 93 12.75 10.08 18.02
C ARG A 93 12.24 11.11 17.02
N GLU A 94 13.02 11.41 15.98
CA GLU A 94 12.63 12.35 14.93
C GLU A 94 11.41 11.85 14.18
N PHE A 95 11.40 10.57 13.80
CA PHE A 95 10.27 9.93 13.15
C PHE A 95 9.01 9.94 14.04
N LEU A 96 9.12 9.63 15.33
CA LEU A 96 7.96 9.65 16.24
C LEU A 96 7.37 11.06 16.47
N ARG A 97 8.12 12.15 16.24
CA ARG A 97 7.58 13.51 16.31
C ARG A 97 6.58 13.81 15.19
N GLU A 98 6.70 13.14 14.05
CA GLU A 98 5.77 13.28 12.91
C GLU A 98 4.63 12.24 12.95
N ALA A 99 4.53 11.47 14.04
CA ALA A 99 3.48 10.48 14.22
C ALA A 99 2.12 11.14 14.55
N PRO A 100 0.99 10.58 14.10
CA PRO A 100 0.86 9.38 13.28
C PRO A 100 0.89 9.64 11.76
N ALA A 101 1.05 10.90 11.33
CA ALA A 101 0.91 11.30 9.93
C ALA A 101 1.89 10.57 9.01
N ASN A 102 3.11 10.33 9.48
CA ASN A 102 4.10 9.53 8.76
C ASN A 102 3.74 8.04 8.63
N PHE A 103 2.96 7.44 9.52
CA PHE A 103 2.54 6.05 9.38
C PHE A 103 1.36 5.89 8.42
N LEU A 104 0.43 6.85 8.49
CA LEU A 104 -0.79 6.83 7.70
C LEU A 104 -0.56 7.22 6.24
N VAL A 105 0.44 8.08 5.99
CA VAL A 105 0.75 8.59 4.64
C VAL A 105 2.05 7.97 4.09
N LYS A 106 3.03 7.62 4.94
CA LYS A 106 4.43 7.46 4.54
C LYS A 106 5.04 6.05 4.72
N TYR A 107 4.27 4.98 4.87
CA TYR A 107 4.87 3.61 4.86
C TYR A 107 5.39 3.14 3.47
N ARG A 108 5.57 4.06 2.51
CA ARG A 108 6.45 3.84 1.37
C ARG A 108 7.83 4.34 1.76
N ASN A 109 8.83 3.46 1.82
CA ASN A 109 10.24 3.78 2.08
C ASN A 109 10.70 4.93 1.14
N GLN A 110 10.54 6.19 1.52
CA GLN A 110 10.62 7.36 0.60
C GLN A 110 12.01 7.57 0.00
N SER A 111 13.04 6.89 0.52
CA SER A 111 14.43 6.99 0.07
C SER A 111 14.95 5.67 -0.52
N GLY A 112 14.12 4.63 -0.56
CA GLY A 112 14.50 3.31 -1.08
C GLY A 112 14.39 3.24 -2.61
N PRO A 113 15.01 2.22 -3.24
CA PRO A 113 14.94 2.01 -4.68
C PRO A 113 13.51 1.98 -5.23
N THR A 114 12.54 1.39 -4.52
CA THR A 114 11.12 1.41 -4.92
C THR A 114 10.54 2.83 -4.96
N ALA A 115 10.86 3.68 -3.98
CA ALA A 115 10.36 5.06 -3.97
C ALA A 115 11.02 5.93 -5.03
N MET A 116 12.31 5.71 -5.31
CA MET A 116 13.00 6.39 -6.41
C MET A 116 12.38 6.02 -7.77
N VAL A 117 12.11 4.72 -7.99
CA VAL A 117 11.39 4.25 -9.18
C VAL A 117 10.02 4.92 -9.27
N ARG A 118 9.21 4.87 -8.20
CA ARG A 118 7.88 5.50 -8.17
C ARG A 118 7.95 7.00 -8.46
N GLY A 119 8.85 7.71 -7.79
CA GLY A 119 9.01 9.16 -7.94
C GLY A 119 9.40 9.56 -9.36
N ARG A 120 10.21 8.74 -10.05
CA ARG A 120 10.55 8.97 -11.46
C ARG A 120 9.35 8.70 -12.37
N LEU A 121 8.64 7.59 -12.17
CA LEU A 121 7.46 7.25 -12.99
C LEU A 121 6.30 8.24 -12.83
N CYS A 122 6.08 8.78 -11.62
CA CYS A 122 5.03 9.78 -11.37
C CYS A 122 5.23 11.10 -12.12
N ARG A 123 6.43 11.36 -12.65
CA ARG A 123 6.74 12.55 -13.45
C ARG A 123 6.55 12.34 -14.95
N MET A 124 6.11 11.15 -15.36
CA MET A 124 5.95 10.74 -16.76
C MET A 124 4.51 10.26 -16.97
N GLN A 125 4.02 10.38 -18.20
CA GLN A 125 2.73 9.77 -18.53
C GLN A 125 2.86 8.24 -18.52
N PRO A 126 1.84 7.48 -18.07
CA PRO A 126 1.90 6.01 -18.01
C PRO A 126 2.24 5.31 -19.33
N GLY A 127 1.90 5.93 -20.48
CA GLY A 127 2.26 5.45 -21.81
C GLY A 127 3.74 5.63 -22.18
N GLU A 128 4.46 6.49 -21.47
CA GLU A 128 5.87 6.84 -21.73
C GLU A 128 6.83 6.17 -20.73
N TRP A 129 6.30 5.34 -19.82
CA TRP A 129 7.13 4.69 -18.82
C TRP A 129 8.21 3.82 -19.46
N PRO A 130 9.48 4.08 -19.14
CA PRO A 130 10.59 3.40 -19.80
C PRO A 130 10.61 1.91 -19.47
N ASP A 131 11.31 1.16 -20.31
CA ASP A 131 11.69 -0.21 -19.98
C ASP A 131 12.63 -0.24 -18.77
N PHE A 132 12.69 -1.39 -18.12
CA PHE A 132 13.38 -1.53 -16.84
C PHE A 132 14.88 -1.23 -16.96
N GLU A 133 15.48 -1.58 -18.08
CA GLU A 133 16.89 -1.39 -18.41
C GLU A 133 17.22 0.10 -18.54
N VAL A 134 16.37 0.86 -19.23
CA VAL A 134 16.50 2.32 -19.38
C VAL A 134 16.31 3.01 -18.03
N LEU A 135 15.34 2.56 -17.24
CA LEU A 135 15.12 3.08 -15.89
C LEU A 135 16.32 2.83 -14.97
N ALA A 136 16.88 1.61 -15.00
CA ALA A 136 18.03 1.25 -14.19
C ALA A 136 19.25 2.12 -14.51
N ALA A 137 19.53 2.30 -15.81
CA ALA A 137 20.58 3.19 -16.28
C ALA A 137 20.37 4.63 -15.79
N ALA A 138 19.14 5.14 -15.89
CA ALA A 138 18.78 6.49 -15.42
C ALA A 138 18.83 6.66 -13.89
N MET A 139 18.94 5.55 -13.15
CA MET A 139 19.14 5.50 -11.70
C MET A 139 20.59 5.17 -11.31
N HIS A 140 21.52 5.17 -12.28
CA HIS A 140 22.93 4.79 -12.08
C HIS A 140 23.10 3.40 -11.44
N SER A 141 22.22 2.45 -11.80
CA SER A 141 22.22 1.08 -11.30
C SER A 141 22.21 0.08 -12.46
N THR A 142 22.80 -1.09 -12.25
CA THR A 142 22.61 -2.19 -13.21
C THR A 142 21.19 -2.76 -13.05
N PRO A 143 20.58 -3.32 -14.12
CA PRO A 143 19.27 -3.95 -14.02
C PRO A 143 19.23 -5.05 -12.94
N SER A 144 20.28 -5.88 -12.84
CA SER A 144 20.38 -6.93 -11.82
C SER A 144 20.39 -6.38 -10.39
N THR A 145 21.19 -5.34 -10.14
CA THR A 145 21.28 -4.68 -8.84
C THR A 145 19.94 -4.04 -8.45
N LEU A 146 19.32 -3.29 -9.36
CA LEU A 146 18.03 -2.65 -9.09
C LEU A 146 16.94 -3.71 -8.85
N ARG A 147 16.91 -4.78 -9.64
CA ARG A 147 15.93 -5.87 -9.47
C ARG A 147 16.06 -6.52 -8.10
N ARG A 148 17.27 -6.86 -7.67
CA ARG A 148 17.53 -7.42 -6.34
C ARG A 148 17.07 -6.48 -5.23
N HIS A 149 17.32 -5.18 -5.36
CA HIS A 149 16.86 -4.21 -4.36
C HIS A 149 15.33 -4.10 -4.30
N LEU A 150 14.65 -4.09 -5.46
CA LEU A 150 13.19 -4.09 -5.49
C LEU A 150 12.63 -5.37 -4.85
N GLU A 151 13.21 -6.53 -5.15
CA GLU A 151 12.83 -7.82 -4.55
C GLU A 151 13.04 -7.85 -3.03
N GLN A 152 14.15 -7.28 -2.53
CA GLN A 152 14.40 -7.13 -1.10
C GLN A 152 13.36 -6.23 -0.41
N GLU A 153 12.84 -5.23 -1.12
CA GLU A 153 11.72 -4.39 -0.68
C GLU A 153 10.33 -5.03 -0.91
N GLY A 154 10.28 -6.21 -1.54
CA GLY A 154 9.05 -6.95 -1.82
C GLY A 154 8.27 -6.46 -3.04
N TYR A 155 8.93 -5.76 -3.96
CA TYR A 155 8.34 -5.19 -5.18
C TYR A 155 8.98 -5.73 -6.45
N SER A 156 8.20 -5.76 -7.53
CA SER A 156 8.71 -5.88 -8.89
C SER A 156 8.42 -4.59 -9.65
N TYR A 157 9.15 -4.33 -10.74
CA TYR A 157 8.89 -3.14 -11.56
C TYR A 157 7.46 -3.12 -12.10
N GLN A 158 6.97 -4.28 -12.55
CA GLN A 158 5.59 -4.41 -13.03
C GLN A 158 4.57 -4.14 -11.92
N ALA A 159 4.81 -4.64 -10.70
CA ALA A 159 3.92 -4.36 -9.56
C ALA A 159 3.86 -2.86 -9.23
N ILE A 160 4.99 -2.15 -9.37
CA ILE A 160 5.04 -0.69 -9.17
C ILE A 160 4.21 0.04 -10.25
N LYS A 161 4.37 -0.34 -11.52
CA LYS A 161 3.58 0.21 -12.64
C LYS A 161 2.09 -0.03 -12.44
N ASP A 162 1.72 -1.24 -12.04
CA ASP A 162 0.32 -1.64 -11.80
C ASP A 162 -0.29 -0.84 -10.64
N ASP A 163 0.43 -0.70 -9.52
CA ASP A 163 -0.02 0.13 -8.39
C ASP A 163 -0.26 1.58 -8.82
N LEU A 164 0.67 2.18 -9.56
CA LEU A 164 0.55 3.56 -10.04
C LEU A 164 -0.62 3.71 -11.03
N ARG A 165 -0.80 2.76 -11.95
CA ARG A 165 -1.94 2.76 -12.87
C ARG A 165 -3.26 2.60 -12.14
N ARG A 166 -3.33 1.75 -11.12
CA ARG A 166 -4.52 1.61 -10.28
C ARG A 166 -4.85 2.93 -9.59
N ASP A 167 -3.86 3.55 -8.95
CA ASP A 167 -4.04 4.80 -8.20
C ASP A 167 -4.59 5.90 -9.14
N LEU A 168 -4.02 6.05 -10.35
CA LEU A 168 -4.52 6.98 -11.38
C LEU A 168 -5.91 6.60 -11.93
N ALA A 169 -6.16 5.31 -12.16
CA ALA A 169 -7.44 4.84 -12.67
C ALA A 169 -8.58 5.16 -11.69
N VAL A 170 -8.35 4.92 -10.39
CA VAL A 170 -9.28 5.25 -9.32
C VAL A 170 -9.55 6.75 -9.29
N ASP A 171 -8.51 7.57 -9.40
CA ASP A 171 -8.64 9.03 -9.43
C ASP A 171 -9.48 9.49 -10.62
N TYR A 172 -9.15 9.07 -11.84
CA TYR A 172 -9.92 9.43 -13.03
C TYR A 172 -11.39 8.96 -12.94
N LEU A 173 -11.64 7.74 -12.46
CA LEU A 173 -13.01 7.22 -12.33
C LEU A 173 -13.82 7.95 -11.26
N CYS A 174 -13.19 8.52 -10.25
CA CYS A 174 -13.88 9.16 -9.12
C CYS A 174 -13.97 10.68 -9.22
N ASN A 175 -13.04 11.31 -9.94
CA ASN A 175 -12.80 12.75 -9.91
C ASN A 175 -12.76 13.40 -11.30
N SER A 176 -13.03 12.65 -12.38
CA SER A 176 -13.10 13.20 -13.74
C SER A 176 -14.32 12.71 -14.51
N GLU A 177 -14.69 13.43 -15.57
CA GLU A 177 -15.74 13.06 -16.52
C GLU A 177 -15.19 12.27 -17.73
N LEU A 178 -13.90 11.91 -17.73
CA LEU A 178 -13.28 11.16 -18.83
C LEU A 178 -14.03 9.85 -19.08
N SER A 179 -14.26 9.51 -20.34
CA SER A 179 -14.79 8.21 -20.73
C SER A 179 -13.83 7.08 -20.36
N ILE A 180 -14.35 5.85 -20.26
CA ILE A 180 -13.50 4.66 -20.02
C ILE A 180 -12.44 4.51 -21.14
N ALA A 181 -12.75 4.96 -22.35
CA ALA A 181 -11.82 4.99 -23.48
C ALA A 181 -10.64 5.92 -23.24
N GLU A 182 -10.93 7.18 -22.87
CA GLU A 182 -9.91 8.18 -22.58
C GLU A 182 -9.04 7.76 -21.39
N ILE A 183 -9.64 7.16 -20.35
CA ILE A 183 -8.90 6.63 -19.20
C ILE A 183 -7.97 5.48 -19.63
N THR A 184 -8.45 4.56 -20.47
CA THR A 184 -7.63 3.44 -20.97
C THR A 184 -6.39 3.97 -21.69
N HIS A 185 -6.58 4.96 -22.57
CA HIS A 185 -5.50 5.59 -23.32
C HIS A 185 -4.53 6.35 -22.41
N ALA A 186 -5.05 7.17 -21.49
CA ALA A 186 -4.23 7.94 -20.54
C ALA A 186 -3.36 7.04 -19.64
N LEU A 187 -3.86 5.85 -19.29
CA LEU A 187 -3.13 4.86 -18.50
C LEU A 187 -2.11 4.04 -19.31
N GLY A 188 -2.01 4.28 -20.62
CA GLY A 188 -1.06 3.61 -21.52
C GLY A 188 -1.41 2.14 -21.77
N PHE A 189 -2.69 1.77 -21.73
CA PHE A 189 -3.14 0.46 -22.18
C PHE A 189 -3.37 0.46 -23.69
N ALA A 190 -2.88 -0.57 -24.38
CA ALA A 190 -3.11 -0.75 -25.81
C ALA A 190 -4.59 -1.01 -26.13
N GLU A 191 -5.31 -1.70 -25.22
CA GLU A 191 -6.67 -2.18 -25.45
C GLU A 191 -7.55 -1.98 -24.22
N HIS A 192 -8.83 -1.65 -24.45
CA HIS A 192 -9.85 -1.52 -23.39
C HIS A 192 -10.00 -2.79 -22.56
N SER A 193 -9.94 -3.95 -23.23
CA SER A 193 -10.05 -5.26 -22.59
C SER A 193 -8.87 -5.54 -21.65
N ALA A 194 -7.69 -4.98 -21.92
CA ALA A 194 -6.53 -5.09 -21.04
C ALA A 194 -6.72 -4.24 -19.78
N PHE A 195 -7.19 -3.00 -19.93
CA PHE A 195 -7.51 -2.14 -18.78
C PHE A 195 -8.60 -2.75 -17.90
N HIS A 196 -9.72 -3.21 -18.49
CA HIS A 196 -10.81 -3.82 -17.72
C HIS A 196 -10.36 -5.02 -16.88
N ARG A 197 -9.57 -5.93 -17.47
CA ARG A 197 -9.03 -7.10 -16.76
C ARG A 197 -8.07 -6.70 -15.64
N ALA A 198 -7.17 -5.76 -15.93
CA ALA A 198 -6.22 -5.26 -14.94
C ALA A 198 -6.94 -4.57 -13.77
N PHE A 199 -7.86 -3.65 -14.07
CA PHE A 199 -8.62 -2.92 -13.07
C PHE A 199 -9.43 -3.88 -12.18
N ARG A 200 -10.14 -4.84 -12.76
CA ARG A 200 -10.88 -5.85 -11.99
C ARG A 200 -9.97 -6.72 -11.13
N LYS A 201 -8.80 -7.10 -11.64
CA LYS A 201 -7.79 -7.83 -10.86
C LYS A 201 -7.31 -7.00 -9.65
N TRP A 202 -7.18 -5.69 -9.82
CA TRP A 202 -6.68 -4.78 -8.79
C TRP A 202 -7.72 -4.39 -7.74
N THR A 203 -8.97 -4.20 -8.13
CA THR A 203 -10.02 -3.59 -7.28
C THR A 203 -11.17 -4.55 -6.96
N GLY A 204 -11.27 -5.68 -7.66
CA GLY A 204 -12.39 -6.64 -7.54
C GLY A 204 -13.64 -6.26 -8.34
N ALA A 205 -13.71 -5.04 -8.89
CA ALA A 205 -14.86 -4.53 -9.64
C ALA A 205 -14.45 -4.03 -11.03
N SER A 206 -15.41 -3.93 -11.95
CA SER A 206 -15.16 -3.29 -13.25
C SER A 206 -15.09 -1.76 -13.12
N PRO A 207 -14.41 -1.06 -14.05
CA PRO A 207 -14.34 0.41 -14.05
C PRO A 207 -15.72 1.09 -14.01
N GLY A 208 -16.69 0.54 -14.75
CA GLY A 208 -18.06 1.06 -14.80
C GLY A 208 -18.79 0.93 -13.45
N GLU A 209 -18.72 -0.24 -12.82
CA GLU A 209 -19.30 -0.47 -11.48
C GLU A 209 -18.66 0.45 -10.42
N TYR A 210 -17.35 0.66 -10.54
CA TYR A 210 -16.60 1.53 -9.64
C TYR A 210 -17.01 3.00 -9.75
N ARG A 211 -17.23 3.50 -10.99
CA ARG A 211 -17.69 4.87 -11.25
C ARG A 211 -19.09 5.15 -10.69
N HIS A 212 -20.02 4.21 -10.85
CA HIS A 212 -21.43 4.40 -10.48
C HIS A 212 -21.73 4.12 -9.00
N GLY A 213 -20.70 3.96 -8.16
CA GLY A 213 -20.83 4.05 -6.70
C GLY A 213 -21.08 2.73 -5.97
N ALA A 214 -21.06 1.57 -6.65
CA ALA A 214 -21.19 0.28 -5.96
C ALA A 214 -19.94 -0.09 -5.11
N ALA A 215 -18.80 0.58 -5.35
CA ALA A 215 -17.51 0.29 -4.70
C ALA A 215 -16.67 1.55 -4.44
N LYS A 216 -17.29 2.71 -4.22
CA LYS A 216 -16.56 3.98 -4.01
C LYS A 216 -15.94 4.01 -2.60
N PRO A 217 -14.61 4.09 -2.44
CA PRO A 217 -14.02 4.36 -1.14
C PRO A 217 -14.44 5.78 -0.72
N LEU A 218 -14.81 5.93 0.55
CA LEU A 218 -15.27 7.21 1.11
C LEU A 218 -14.20 8.29 0.88
N ARG A 219 -14.56 9.32 0.11
CA ARG A 219 -13.78 10.55 -0.09
C ARG A 219 -13.34 11.12 1.27
N ARG A 220 -12.04 11.14 1.55
CA ARG A 220 -11.35 12.23 2.28
C ARG A 220 -9.82 12.04 2.26
N TYR A 221 -9.12 13.17 2.19
CA TYR A 221 -7.66 13.38 2.11
C TYR A 221 -7.02 13.35 0.72
N ALA A 222 -7.51 14.19 -0.19
CA ALA A 222 -6.67 14.79 -1.22
C ALA A 222 -7.02 16.29 -1.31
N SER A 223 -6.53 17.05 -0.33
CA SER A 223 -6.28 18.48 -0.50
C SER A 223 -4.85 18.69 -0.02
N HIS A 224 -4.08 19.42 -0.84
CA HIS A 224 -2.67 19.78 -0.71
C HIS A 224 -1.66 18.78 -1.29
N ALA A 225 -1.41 18.92 -2.59
CA ALA A 225 -0.06 19.11 -3.13
C ALA A 225 -0.11 19.39 -4.64
N VAL A 226 -0.50 20.61 -5.02
CA VAL A 226 0.05 21.28 -6.21
C VAL A 226 0.10 22.77 -5.86
N ASP A 227 1.28 23.20 -5.41
CA ASP A 227 1.96 24.41 -5.89
C ASP A 227 3.42 24.00 -6.15
#